data_AF-A0A7W1EJU6-F1
#
_entry.id   AF-A0A7W1EJU6-F1
#
_cell.length_a   1.000
_cell.length_b   1.000
_cell.length_c   1.000
_cell.angle_alpha   90.00
_cell.angle_beta   90.00
_cell.angle_gamma   90.00
#
_symmetry.space_group_name_H-M   'P 1'
#
loop_
_entity.id
_entity.type
_entity.pdbx_description
1 polymer ?
#
loop_
_entity_poly.entity_id
_entity_poly.type
_entity_poly.pdbx_seq_one_letter_code
_entity_poly.pdbx_strand_id
1 'polypeptide(L)'
;MSDLKSISERLTALKFPAGILNAYDEPHRFYHTSEHLLDVLSALEKNGIADDELFLAAVYHDAVYDPKAADNEERSAELFLRDAKNSELKEDQINAVKQYILDTKSHKSSSKKSERLIKADLNILEQSFDKLLDYENKIFKEFQFADYKIYQPERIKVLEKLNTGGKLNSLIEYVRQRKPLIGVFCGSFNPFHKGHYSVLTKAERIFDKVIIAFGKNPDKKEREWPVPKILNYHQKEEYNGLLTDFISSLAYDVVVVRGLRNSTDFQYEQNQYRYIQELMPDIKIINIFCDKEYEHISSSGIRTLEKFNKHKGYLLD
;
A
#
# COMPACT_ATOMS: atom_id res chain seq x y z
N MET A 1 -28.30 6.94 -4.62
CA MET A 1 -26.92 6.58 -4.27
C MET A 1 -26.13 6.76 -5.54
N SER A 2 -25.13 7.63 -5.52
CA SER A 2 -24.17 7.71 -6.60
C SER A 2 -23.51 6.33 -6.77
N ASP A 3 -23.42 5.85 -8.00
CA ASP A 3 -22.65 4.66 -8.41
C ASP A 3 -21.57 5.05 -9.43
N LEU A 4 -20.60 4.17 -9.69
CA LEU A 4 -19.50 4.49 -10.63
C LEU A 4 -20.01 4.85 -12.03
N LYS A 5 -21.14 4.28 -12.45
CA LYS A 5 -21.76 4.59 -13.75
C LYS A 5 -22.25 6.03 -13.79
N SER A 6 -22.97 6.48 -12.77
CA SER A 6 -23.47 7.84 -12.63
C SER A 6 -22.34 8.87 -12.54
N ILE A 7 -21.23 8.53 -11.85
CA ILE A 7 -20.02 9.37 -11.80
C ILE A 7 -19.43 9.50 -13.21
N SER A 8 -19.27 8.39 -13.93
CA SER A 8 -18.77 8.36 -15.31
C SER A 8 -19.65 9.18 -16.27
N GLU A 9 -20.97 9.04 -16.18
CA GLU A 9 -21.94 9.79 -16.98
C GLU A 9 -21.83 11.30 -16.69
N ARG A 10 -21.73 11.68 -15.40
CA ARG A 10 -21.58 13.08 -15.00
C ARG A 10 -20.24 13.68 -15.44
N LEU A 11 -19.13 12.95 -15.32
CA LEU A 11 -17.83 13.37 -15.86
C LEU A 11 -17.92 13.62 -17.37
N THR A 12 -18.54 12.71 -18.11
CA THR A 12 -18.71 12.82 -19.57
C THR A 12 -19.55 14.04 -19.93
N ALA A 13 -20.65 14.29 -19.21
CA ALA A 13 -21.50 15.47 -19.40
C ALA A 13 -20.72 16.78 -19.18
N LEU A 14 -19.79 16.80 -18.23
CA LEU A 14 -18.91 17.93 -17.94
C LEU A 14 -17.66 17.99 -18.85
N LYS A 15 -17.54 17.08 -19.82
CA LYS A 15 -16.38 16.91 -20.72
C LYS A 15 -15.05 16.57 -20.01
N PHE A 16 -15.14 15.84 -18.89
CA PHE A 16 -14.00 15.25 -18.20
C PHE A 16 -13.83 13.76 -18.57
N PRO A 17 -12.59 13.24 -18.59
CA PRO A 17 -12.33 11.85 -18.94
C PRO A 17 -12.80 10.89 -17.84
N ALA A 18 -13.76 10.02 -18.14
CA ALA A 18 -14.24 8.99 -17.21
C ALA A 18 -13.15 7.97 -16.80
N GLY A 19 -12.09 7.83 -17.61
CA GLY A 19 -10.95 6.95 -17.32
C GLY A 19 -10.20 7.29 -16.03
N ILE A 20 -10.44 8.47 -15.43
CA ILE A 20 -9.93 8.86 -14.11
C ILE A 20 -10.33 7.86 -13.02
N LEU A 21 -11.49 7.21 -13.16
CA LEU A 21 -11.99 6.25 -12.17
C LEU A 21 -11.11 5.00 -12.06
N ASN A 22 -10.40 4.64 -13.14
CA ASN A 22 -9.45 3.52 -13.12
C ASN A 22 -8.28 3.76 -12.15
N ALA A 23 -7.98 5.02 -11.81
CA ALA A 23 -6.93 5.33 -10.83
C ALA A 23 -7.29 4.80 -9.43
N TYR A 24 -8.58 4.70 -9.11
CA TYR A 24 -9.05 4.19 -7.82
C TYR A 24 -9.02 2.67 -7.70
N ASP A 25 -8.66 1.96 -8.78
CA ASP A 25 -8.47 0.51 -8.83
C ASP A 25 -6.98 0.11 -8.80
N GLU A 26 -6.07 1.07 -8.59
CA GLU A 26 -4.65 0.78 -8.48
C GLU A 26 -4.36 -0.17 -7.30
N PRO A 27 -3.48 -1.17 -7.47
CA PRO A 27 -3.35 -2.29 -6.53
C PRO A 27 -2.79 -1.90 -5.16
N HIS A 28 -2.25 -0.68 -5.01
CA HIS A 28 -1.72 -0.18 -3.73
C HIS A 28 -2.75 0.60 -2.92
N ARG A 29 -3.95 0.84 -3.45
CA ARG A 29 -5.05 1.52 -2.77
C ARG A 29 -5.89 0.50 -2.01
N PHE A 30 -6.09 0.75 -0.72
CA PHE A 30 -6.94 -0.09 0.13
C PHE A 30 -8.02 0.73 0.85
N TYR A 31 -7.70 1.98 1.22
CA TYR A 31 -8.67 2.94 1.70
C TYR A 31 -9.08 3.89 0.58
N HIS A 32 -8.12 4.48 -0.14
CA HIS A 32 -8.36 5.50 -1.18
C HIS A 32 -8.81 4.86 -2.50
N THR A 33 -9.90 4.10 -2.43
CA THR A 33 -10.50 3.33 -3.52
C THR A 33 -11.79 3.97 -4.01
N SER A 34 -12.43 3.33 -4.99
CA SER A 34 -13.74 3.75 -5.50
C SER A 34 -14.81 3.70 -4.41
N GLU A 35 -14.67 2.84 -3.39
CA GLU A 35 -15.58 2.80 -2.22
C GLU A 35 -15.50 4.11 -1.42
N HIS A 36 -14.28 4.60 -1.12
CA HIS A 36 -14.08 5.89 -0.44
C HIS A 36 -14.65 7.05 -1.24
N LEU A 37 -14.38 7.11 -2.55
CA LEU A 37 -14.96 8.14 -3.43
C LEU A 37 -16.50 8.17 -3.34
N LEU A 38 -17.15 7.00 -3.36
CA LEU A 38 -18.60 6.90 -3.23
C LEU A 38 -19.10 7.36 -1.85
N ASP A 39 -18.35 7.07 -0.79
CA ASP A 39 -18.65 7.55 0.56
C ASP A 39 -18.54 9.08 0.67
N VAL A 40 -17.49 9.68 0.10
CA VAL A 40 -17.31 11.15 0.06
C VAL A 40 -18.46 11.82 -0.70
N LEU A 41 -18.78 11.34 -1.90
CA LEU A 41 -19.88 11.89 -2.71
C LEU A 41 -21.23 11.73 -1.99
N SER A 42 -21.48 10.57 -1.38
CA SER A 42 -22.69 10.33 -0.59
C SER A 42 -22.78 11.25 0.63
N ALA A 43 -21.66 11.56 1.29
CA ALA A 43 -21.60 12.50 2.40
C ALA A 43 -21.85 13.95 1.94
N LEU A 44 -21.34 14.34 0.77
CA LEU A 44 -21.62 15.65 0.18
C LEU A 44 -23.11 15.85 -0.10
N GLU A 45 -23.75 14.86 -0.77
CA GLU A 45 -25.17 14.88 -1.13
C GLU A 45 -26.10 14.96 0.09
N LYS A 46 -25.78 14.21 1.17
CA LYS A 46 -26.54 14.27 2.42
C LYS A 46 -26.51 15.66 3.07
N ASN A 47 -25.44 16.41 2.85
CA ASN A 47 -25.22 17.75 3.43
C ASN A 47 -25.50 18.88 2.41
N GLY A 48 -26.29 18.60 1.36
CA GLY A 48 -26.71 19.56 0.35
C GLY A 48 -26.29 19.17 -1.06
N ILE A 49 -26.64 19.99 -2.06
CA ILE A 49 -26.28 19.69 -3.45
C ILE A 49 -24.74 19.72 -3.60
N ALA A 50 -24.20 18.65 -4.18
CA ALA A 50 -22.84 18.60 -4.69
C ALA A 50 -22.86 19.17 -6.11
N ASP A 51 -22.66 20.48 -6.23
CA ASP A 51 -22.51 21.14 -7.54
C ASP A 51 -21.27 20.63 -8.27
N ASP A 52 -21.09 21.04 -9.53
CA ASP A 52 -20.05 20.48 -10.39
C ASP A 52 -18.65 20.74 -9.84
N GLU A 53 -18.45 21.85 -9.14
CA GLU A 53 -17.16 22.18 -8.51
C GLU A 53 -16.84 21.22 -7.36
N LEU A 54 -17.80 20.96 -6.45
CA LEU A 54 -17.62 20.00 -5.37
C LEU A 54 -17.49 18.56 -5.88
N PHE A 55 -18.29 18.20 -6.88
CA PHE A 55 -18.23 16.89 -7.52
C PHE A 55 -16.85 16.64 -8.13
N LEU A 56 -16.34 17.58 -8.93
CA LEU A 56 -15.03 17.46 -9.56
C LEU A 56 -13.90 17.47 -8.52
N ALA A 57 -13.98 18.33 -7.49
CA ALA A 57 -12.99 18.32 -6.41
C ALA A 57 -12.96 16.97 -5.68
N ALA A 58 -14.12 16.37 -5.38
CA ALA A 58 -14.20 15.05 -4.76
C ALA A 58 -13.62 13.96 -5.66
N VAL A 59 -13.93 13.96 -6.96
CA VAL A 59 -13.38 12.96 -7.90
C VAL A 59 -11.87 13.11 -8.08
N TYR A 60 -11.34 14.33 -8.04
CA TYR A 60 -9.94 14.59 -8.34
C TYR A 60 -9.01 14.60 -7.13
N HIS A 61 -9.46 14.90 -5.91
CA HIS A 61 -8.53 15.13 -4.80
C HIS A 61 -7.56 13.97 -4.51
N ASP A 62 -8.05 12.73 -4.60
CA ASP A 62 -7.26 11.50 -4.46
C ASP A 62 -7.00 10.76 -5.77
N ALA A 63 -7.26 11.40 -6.92
CA ALA A 63 -7.09 10.75 -8.22
C ALA A 63 -5.64 10.35 -8.49
N VAL A 64 -4.67 11.11 -7.95
CA VAL A 64 -3.27 10.68 -7.84
C VAL A 64 -2.98 10.35 -6.39
N TYR A 65 -2.55 9.12 -6.13
CA TYR A 65 -2.21 8.67 -4.78
C TYR A 65 -0.99 7.76 -4.81
N ASP A 66 0.08 8.21 -4.18
CA ASP A 66 1.21 7.36 -3.78
C ASP A 66 1.42 7.59 -2.27
N PRO A 67 1.23 6.57 -1.41
CA PRO A 67 1.36 6.74 0.04
C PRO A 67 2.79 7.09 0.49
N LYS A 68 3.78 7.03 -0.41
CA LYS A 68 5.17 7.46 -0.17
C LYS A 68 5.42 8.91 -0.57
N ALA A 69 4.51 9.52 -1.31
CA ALA A 69 4.63 10.87 -1.82
C ALA A 69 3.97 11.89 -0.88
N ALA A 70 4.49 13.11 -0.86
CA ALA A 70 3.98 14.20 -0.04
C ALA A 70 3.24 15.26 -0.89
N ASP A 71 3.11 15.04 -2.19
CA ASP A 71 2.58 15.99 -3.19
C ASP A 71 1.39 15.41 -3.97
N ASN A 72 0.66 14.46 -3.37
CA ASN A 72 -0.48 13.80 -4.02
C ASN A 72 -1.56 14.80 -4.43
N GLU A 73 -1.95 15.71 -3.53
CA GLU A 73 -3.01 16.70 -3.81
C GLU A 73 -2.56 17.72 -4.86
N GLU A 74 -1.29 18.11 -4.87
CA GLU A 74 -0.73 18.94 -5.94
C GLU A 74 -0.79 18.23 -7.29
N ARG A 75 -0.38 16.96 -7.36
CA ARG A 75 -0.41 16.17 -8.60
C ARG A 75 -1.84 15.90 -9.07
N SER A 76 -2.76 15.66 -8.15
CA SER A 76 -4.21 15.58 -8.39
C SER A 76 -4.77 16.89 -8.95
N ALA A 77 -4.37 18.03 -8.40
CA ALA A 77 -4.76 19.34 -8.89
C ALA A 77 -4.19 19.63 -10.29
N GLU A 78 -2.94 19.25 -10.57
CA GLU A 78 -2.34 19.35 -11.91
C GLU A 78 -3.07 18.47 -12.93
N LEU A 79 -3.44 17.24 -12.53
CA LEU A 79 -4.24 16.34 -13.34
C LEU A 79 -5.62 16.94 -13.65
N PHE A 80 -6.28 17.50 -12.65
CA PHE A 80 -7.53 18.25 -12.84
C PHE A 80 -7.36 19.40 -13.84
N LEU A 81 -6.34 20.25 -13.68
CA LEU A 81 -6.09 21.37 -14.58
C LEU A 81 -5.85 20.93 -16.03
N ARG A 82 -5.16 19.80 -16.22
CA ARG A 82 -4.92 19.24 -17.56
C ARG A 82 -6.23 18.82 -18.21
N ASP A 83 -7.08 18.13 -17.47
CA ASP A 83 -8.34 17.59 -17.98
C ASP A 83 -9.41 18.69 -18.15
N ALA A 84 -9.38 19.73 -17.30
CA ALA A 84 -10.27 20.88 -17.36
C ALA A 84 -10.11 21.74 -18.62
N LYS A 85 -8.99 21.64 -19.35
CA LYS A 85 -8.74 22.39 -20.60
C LYS A 85 -9.81 22.19 -21.68
N ASN A 86 -10.48 21.05 -21.67
CA ASN A 86 -11.53 20.70 -22.63
C ASN A 86 -12.95 20.85 -22.05
N SER A 87 -13.07 21.34 -20.81
CA SER A 87 -14.33 21.50 -20.10
C SER A 87 -15.05 22.79 -20.48
N GLU A 88 -16.32 22.92 -20.06
CA GLU A 88 -17.11 24.15 -20.20
C GLU A 88 -17.04 25.05 -18.94
N LEU A 89 -16.16 24.72 -17.99
CA LEU A 89 -15.99 25.50 -16.77
C LEU A 89 -15.35 26.86 -17.04
N LYS A 90 -15.79 27.88 -16.30
CA LYS A 90 -15.14 29.19 -16.30
C LYS A 90 -13.83 29.14 -15.54
N GLU A 91 -12.90 30.03 -15.87
CA GLU A 91 -11.59 30.15 -15.23
C GLU A 91 -11.68 30.26 -13.69
N ASP A 92 -12.64 31.04 -13.18
CA ASP A 92 -12.86 31.16 -11.73
C ASP A 92 -13.29 29.83 -11.08
N GLN A 93 -14.07 29.01 -11.79
CA GLN A 93 -14.51 27.70 -11.31
C GLN A 93 -13.34 26.70 -11.30
N ILE A 94 -12.51 26.71 -12.36
CA ILE A 94 -11.31 25.88 -12.45
C ILE A 94 -10.36 26.21 -11.30
N ASN A 95 -10.10 27.50 -11.05
CA ASN A 95 -9.24 27.93 -9.96
C ASN A 95 -9.82 27.59 -8.58
N ALA A 96 -11.15 27.67 -8.42
CA ALA A 96 -11.82 27.24 -7.19
C ALA A 96 -11.66 25.73 -6.93
N VAL A 97 -11.94 24.88 -7.93
CA VAL A 97 -11.80 23.41 -7.79
C VAL A 97 -10.36 23.02 -7.49
N LYS A 98 -9.39 23.62 -8.19
CA LYS A 98 -7.96 23.43 -7.89
C LYS A 98 -7.66 23.74 -6.41
N GLN A 99 -8.16 24.87 -5.91
CA GLN A 99 -7.95 25.25 -4.51
C GLN A 99 -8.64 24.28 -3.54
N TYR A 100 -9.84 23.78 -3.88
CA TYR A 100 -10.55 22.82 -3.04
C TYR A 100 -9.78 21.51 -2.89
N ILE A 101 -9.16 21.03 -3.98
CA ILE A 101 -8.27 19.87 -3.95
C ILE A 101 -7.07 20.15 -3.04
N LEU A 102 -6.38 21.29 -3.22
CA LEU A 102 -5.20 21.63 -2.40
C LEU A 102 -5.53 21.81 -0.91
N ASP A 103 -6.74 22.27 -0.58
CA ASP A 103 -7.19 22.44 0.81
C ASP A 103 -7.28 21.10 1.55
N THR A 104 -7.56 19.98 0.85
CA THR A 104 -7.68 18.64 1.46
C THR A 104 -6.38 18.18 2.13
N LYS A 105 -5.22 18.46 1.53
CA LYS A 105 -3.89 18.16 2.08
C LYS A 105 -3.70 18.60 3.52
N SER A 106 -4.05 19.86 3.79
CA SER A 106 -3.83 20.47 5.11
C SER A 106 -5.06 20.39 6.01
N HIS A 107 -6.20 19.94 5.47
CA HIS A 107 -7.52 19.99 6.09
C HIS A 107 -7.87 21.40 6.62
N LYS A 108 -7.38 22.45 5.92
CA LYS A 108 -7.69 23.86 6.20
C LYS A 108 -8.47 24.43 5.03
N SER A 109 -9.74 24.75 5.27
CA SER A 109 -10.63 25.28 4.24
C SER A 109 -10.32 26.74 3.91
N SER A 110 -10.19 27.05 2.62
CA SER A 110 -10.21 28.41 2.08
C SER A 110 -11.64 28.93 1.83
N SER A 111 -12.64 28.06 1.82
CA SER A 111 -14.04 28.41 1.52
C SER A 111 -15.04 27.47 2.21
N LYS A 112 -16.32 27.85 2.24
CA LYS A 112 -17.41 26.97 2.72
C LYS A 112 -17.53 25.67 1.90
N LYS A 113 -17.16 25.70 0.61
CA LYS A 113 -17.20 24.52 -0.25
C LYS A 113 -16.06 23.56 0.09
N SER A 114 -14.83 24.07 0.23
CA SER A 114 -13.73 23.21 0.66
C SER A 114 -13.91 22.68 2.09
N GLU A 115 -14.55 23.45 2.98
CA GLU A 115 -14.96 22.95 4.30
C GLU A 115 -15.93 21.76 4.19
N ARG A 116 -16.92 21.84 3.29
CA ARG A 116 -17.84 20.72 3.02
C ARG A 116 -17.11 19.49 2.47
N LEU A 117 -16.16 19.69 1.56
CA LEU A 117 -15.35 18.60 0.99
C LEU A 117 -14.50 17.93 2.07
N ILE A 118 -13.74 18.69 2.85
CA ILE A 118 -12.91 18.18 3.95
C ILE A 118 -13.76 17.40 4.95
N LYS A 119 -14.95 17.91 5.30
CA LYS A 119 -15.85 17.20 6.21
C LYS A 119 -16.40 15.90 5.63
N ALA A 120 -16.67 15.87 4.33
CA ALA A 120 -17.14 14.67 3.64
C ALA A 120 -16.03 13.61 3.54
N ASP A 121 -14.81 14.04 3.22
CA ASP A 121 -13.61 13.19 3.18
C ASP A 121 -13.28 12.58 4.55
N LEU A 122 -13.32 13.40 5.61
CA LEU A 122 -13.08 12.94 6.97
C LEU A 122 -14.28 12.27 7.65
N ASN A 123 -15.39 12.02 6.94
CA ASN A 123 -16.62 11.48 7.54
C ASN A 123 -16.41 10.09 8.18
N ILE A 124 -15.40 9.33 7.75
CA ILE A 124 -15.03 8.05 8.37
C ILE A 124 -14.69 8.19 9.87
N LEU A 125 -14.12 9.33 10.27
CA LEU A 125 -13.69 9.61 11.65
C LEU A 125 -14.86 9.80 12.62
N GLU A 126 -16.06 9.96 12.08
CA GLU A 126 -17.32 10.14 12.80
C GLU A 126 -18.15 8.86 12.88
N GLN A 127 -17.63 7.75 12.34
CA GLN A 127 -18.32 6.47 12.31
C GLN A 127 -18.11 5.66 13.59
N SER A 128 -18.83 4.54 13.70
CA SER A 128 -18.68 3.57 14.78
C SER A 128 -17.28 2.94 14.81
N PHE A 129 -16.90 2.41 15.97
CA PHE A 129 -15.55 1.87 16.20
C PHE A 129 -15.17 0.71 15.27
N ASP A 130 -16.13 -0.13 14.88
CA ASP A 130 -15.94 -1.21 13.90
C ASP A 130 -15.54 -0.68 12.53
N LYS A 131 -16.16 0.42 12.06
CA LYS A 131 -15.78 1.08 10.81
C LYS A 131 -14.43 1.77 10.92
N LEU A 132 -14.12 2.39 12.07
CA LEU A 132 -12.79 2.95 12.33
C LEU A 132 -11.70 1.89 12.32
N LEU A 133 -12.01 0.68 12.76
CA LEU A 133 -11.08 -0.45 12.74
C LEU A 133 -10.83 -0.95 11.30
N ASP A 134 -11.88 -1.05 10.47
CA ASP A 134 -11.73 -1.36 9.04
C ASP A 134 -10.89 -0.30 8.32
N TYR A 135 -11.20 0.98 8.57
CA TYR A 135 -10.42 2.12 8.09
C TYR A 135 -8.94 1.99 8.44
N GLU A 136 -8.61 1.75 9.71
CA GLU A 136 -7.22 1.62 10.15
C GLU A 136 -6.51 0.41 9.55
N ASN A 137 -7.23 -0.69 9.34
CA ASN A 137 -6.65 -1.86 8.65
C ASN A 137 -6.36 -1.57 7.18
N LYS A 138 -7.26 -0.87 6.48
CA LYS A 138 -7.07 -0.43 5.10
C LYS A 138 -5.88 0.54 4.99
N ILE A 139 -5.79 1.54 5.86
CA ILE A 139 -4.64 2.45 5.92
C ILE A 139 -3.35 1.67 6.20
N PHE A 140 -3.35 0.72 7.14
CA PHE A 140 -2.15 -0.08 7.39
C PHE A 140 -1.70 -0.88 6.15
N LYS A 141 -2.62 -1.32 5.30
CA LYS A 141 -2.30 -2.00 4.02
C LYS A 141 -1.69 -1.06 2.97
N GLU A 142 -2.02 0.22 2.96
CA GLU A 142 -1.38 1.21 2.07
C GLU A 142 0.06 1.54 2.49
N PHE A 143 0.35 1.44 3.79
CA PHE A 143 1.65 1.76 4.39
C PHE A 143 2.57 0.55 4.60
N GLN A 144 2.36 -0.55 3.86
CA GLN A 144 3.17 -1.77 3.99
C GLN A 144 4.66 -1.58 3.64
N PHE A 145 5.01 -0.47 2.98
CA PHE A 145 6.40 -0.07 2.71
C PHE A 145 7.13 0.48 3.94
N ALA A 146 6.41 1.02 4.92
CA ALA A 146 7.00 1.64 6.09
C ALA A 146 7.38 0.59 7.13
N ASP A 147 8.52 0.80 7.79
CA ASP A 147 8.90 0.02 8.98
C ASP A 147 7.87 0.23 10.09
N TYR A 148 7.38 -0.84 10.69
CA TYR A 148 6.33 -0.77 11.69
C TYR A 148 6.72 0.09 12.91
N LYS A 149 8.00 0.05 13.30
CA LYS A 149 8.52 0.87 14.41
C LYS A 149 8.45 2.38 14.14
N ILE A 150 8.35 2.78 12.86
CA ILE A 150 8.17 4.17 12.44
C ILE A 150 6.70 4.45 12.17
N TYR A 151 6.01 3.53 11.48
CA TYR A 151 4.60 3.67 11.13
C TYR A 151 3.73 3.91 12.36
N GLN A 152 3.86 3.09 13.40
CA GLN A 152 2.99 3.17 14.58
C GLN A 152 3.03 4.56 15.26
N PRO A 153 4.19 5.11 15.67
CA PRO A 153 4.21 6.42 16.31
C PRO A 153 3.77 7.56 15.39
N GLU A 154 4.11 7.53 14.10
CA GLU A 154 3.66 8.55 13.15
C GLU A 154 2.14 8.48 12.91
N ARG A 155 1.58 7.27 12.83
CA ARG A 155 0.14 7.07 12.69
C ARG A 155 -0.61 7.60 13.92
N ILE A 156 -0.10 7.38 15.12
CA ILE A 156 -0.67 7.94 16.35
C ILE A 156 -0.70 9.48 16.29
N LYS A 157 0.40 10.13 15.88
CA LYS A 157 0.43 11.60 15.74
C LYS A 157 -0.61 12.12 14.75
N VAL A 158 -0.80 11.42 13.63
CA VAL A 158 -1.83 11.76 12.64
C VAL A 158 -3.22 11.65 13.27
N LEU A 159 -3.51 10.53 13.95
CA LEU A 159 -4.81 10.33 14.60
C LEU A 159 -5.06 11.35 15.72
N GLU A 160 -4.06 11.69 16.53
CA GLU A 160 -4.15 12.72 17.57
C GLU A 160 -4.46 14.10 16.98
N LYS A 161 -3.83 14.47 15.86
CA LYS A 161 -4.13 15.72 15.14
C LYS A 161 -5.58 15.77 14.62
N LEU A 162 -6.12 14.62 14.22
CA LEU A 162 -7.48 14.48 13.70
C LEU A 162 -8.54 14.28 14.82
N ASN A 163 -8.11 14.03 16.06
CA ASN A 163 -8.99 13.66 17.16
C ASN A 163 -9.77 14.85 17.72
N THR A 164 -10.89 15.16 17.08
CA THR A 164 -11.80 16.22 17.52
C THR A 164 -12.77 15.69 18.57
N GLY A 165 -12.72 16.21 19.80
CA GLY A 165 -13.66 15.86 20.87
C GLY A 165 -13.49 14.45 21.45
N GLY A 166 -12.32 13.81 21.27
CA GLY A 166 -11.98 12.52 21.90
C GLY A 166 -12.58 11.28 21.22
N LYS A 167 -13.21 11.43 20.05
CA LYS A 167 -13.87 10.32 19.33
C LYS A 167 -12.90 9.25 18.87
N LEU A 168 -11.65 9.61 18.59
CA LEU A 168 -10.63 8.67 18.12
C LEU A 168 -9.83 8.04 19.28
N ASN A 169 -10.15 8.32 20.54
CA ASN A 169 -9.39 7.81 21.70
C ASN A 169 -9.28 6.28 21.66
N SER A 170 -10.39 5.57 21.42
CA SER A 170 -10.39 4.10 21.35
C SER A 170 -9.53 3.58 20.19
N LEU A 171 -9.54 4.27 19.05
CA LEU A 171 -8.72 3.89 17.89
C LEU A 171 -7.22 4.14 18.16
N ILE A 172 -6.89 5.27 18.77
CA ILE A 172 -5.51 5.61 19.16
C ILE A 172 -4.96 4.58 20.16
N GLU A 173 -5.75 4.20 21.18
CA GLU A 173 -5.37 3.12 22.11
C GLU A 173 -5.20 1.78 21.39
N TYR A 174 -6.10 1.45 20.46
CA TYR A 174 -5.97 0.25 19.64
C TYR A 174 -4.65 0.25 18.86
N VAL A 175 -4.32 1.33 18.13
CA VAL A 175 -3.07 1.44 17.36
C VAL A 175 -1.84 1.35 18.25
N ARG A 176 -1.89 1.96 19.44
CA ARG A 176 -0.78 1.92 20.43
C ARG A 176 -0.53 0.51 20.95
N GLN A 177 -1.57 -0.28 21.14
CA GLN A 177 -1.47 -1.64 21.68
C GLN A 177 -1.38 -2.73 20.61
N ARG A 178 -1.63 -2.38 19.34
CA ARG A 178 -1.59 -3.30 18.21
C ARG A 178 -0.21 -3.97 18.13
N LYS A 179 -0.23 -5.30 18.02
CA LYS A 179 0.94 -6.13 17.71
C LYS A 179 0.63 -6.91 16.44
N PRO A 180 0.90 -6.35 15.25
CA PRO A 180 0.62 -7.06 14.01
C PRO A 180 1.49 -8.31 13.92
N LEU A 181 0.95 -9.37 13.31
CA LEU A 181 1.71 -10.55 12.97
C LEU A 181 2.59 -10.23 11.76
N ILE A 182 3.90 -10.03 11.99
CA ILE A 182 4.86 -9.64 10.96
C ILE A 182 5.68 -10.86 10.49
N GLY A 183 5.67 -11.10 9.19
CA GLY A 183 6.50 -12.09 8.52
C GLY A 183 7.76 -11.45 7.93
N VAL A 184 8.90 -12.14 7.99
CA VAL A 184 10.13 -11.77 7.28
C VAL A 184 10.41 -12.81 6.22
N PHE A 185 10.10 -12.50 4.96
CA PHE A 185 10.42 -13.35 3.82
C PHE A 185 11.84 -13.06 3.35
N CYS A 186 12.78 -13.91 3.78
CA CYS A 186 14.20 -13.71 3.54
C CYS A 186 14.75 -14.57 2.39
N GLY A 187 15.64 -14.01 1.59
CA GLY A 187 16.30 -14.70 0.48
C GLY A 187 17.28 -13.79 -0.24
N SER A 188 18.14 -14.36 -1.09
CA SER A 188 19.02 -13.53 -1.92
C SER A 188 18.29 -12.88 -3.10
N PHE A 189 17.14 -13.46 -3.52
CA PHE A 189 16.24 -12.97 -4.57
C PHE A 189 16.96 -12.42 -5.81
N ASN A 190 17.88 -13.20 -6.38
CA ASN A 190 18.77 -12.75 -7.46
C ASN A 190 18.63 -13.62 -8.73
N PRO A 191 17.56 -13.48 -9.53
CA PRO A 191 16.46 -12.51 -9.39
C PRO A 191 15.28 -13.00 -8.52
N PHE A 192 14.42 -12.05 -8.13
CA PHE A 192 13.06 -12.32 -7.66
C PHE A 192 12.20 -12.82 -8.83
N HIS A 193 11.38 -13.85 -8.63
CA HIS A 193 10.71 -14.57 -9.73
C HIS A 193 9.33 -15.08 -9.31
N LYS A 194 8.54 -15.62 -10.25
CA LYS A 194 7.15 -16.09 -10.02
C LYS A 194 7.00 -17.05 -8.84
N GLY A 195 7.95 -17.99 -8.66
CA GLY A 195 7.97 -18.85 -7.47
C GLY A 195 8.09 -18.11 -6.13
N HIS A 196 8.92 -17.06 -6.05
CA HIS A 196 9.01 -16.22 -4.84
C HIS A 196 7.72 -15.42 -4.62
N TYR A 197 7.11 -14.93 -5.70
CA TYR A 197 5.85 -14.19 -5.63
C TYR A 197 4.69 -15.05 -5.12
N SER A 198 4.61 -16.30 -5.58
CA SER A 198 3.63 -17.28 -5.06
C SER A 198 3.78 -17.49 -3.55
N VAL A 199 5.02 -17.57 -3.03
CA VAL A 199 5.27 -17.67 -1.59
C VAL A 199 4.87 -16.37 -0.87
N LEU A 200 5.26 -15.21 -1.40
CA LEU A 200 4.94 -13.90 -0.82
C LEU A 200 3.43 -13.70 -0.69
N THR A 201 2.68 -13.90 -1.77
CA THR A 201 1.21 -13.74 -1.78
C THR A 201 0.49 -14.67 -0.82
N LYS A 202 1.01 -15.89 -0.60
CA LYS A 202 0.51 -16.80 0.45
C LYS A 202 0.85 -16.30 1.85
N ALA A 203 2.07 -15.79 2.04
CA ALA A 203 2.47 -15.20 3.32
C ALA A 203 1.59 -13.99 3.67
N GLU A 204 1.27 -13.12 2.72
CA GLU A 204 0.41 -11.94 2.92
C GLU A 204 -1.03 -12.27 3.33
N ARG A 205 -1.48 -13.51 3.13
CA ARG A 205 -2.78 -14.00 3.63
C ARG A 205 -2.72 -14.50 5.08
N ILE A 206 -1.51 -14.73 5.61
CA ILE A 206 -1.27 -15.22 6.97
C ILE A 206 -0.84 -14.05 7.87
N PHE A 207 0.01 -13.17 7.35
CA PHE A 207 0.61 -12.06 8.09
C PHE A 207 -0.13 -10.76 7.83
N ASP A 208 -0.21 -9.92 8.86
CA ASP A 208 -0.69 -8.55 8.72
C ASP A 208 0.25 -7.74 7.83
N LYS A 209 1.57 -8.04 7.92
CA LYS A 209 2.64 -7.43 7.15
C LYS A 209 3.76 -8.42 6.82
N VAL A 210 4.32 -8.32 5.61
CA VAL A 210 5.48 -9.12 5.19
C VAL A 210 6.63 -8.20 4.76
N ILE A 211 7.77 -8.34 5.44
CA ILE A 211 9.03 -7.67 5.10
C ILE A 211 9.80 -8.57 4.13
N ILE A 212 10.27 -8.01 3.02
CA ILE A 212 11.10 -8.75 2.05
C ILE A 212 12.56 -8.44 2.37
N ALA A 213 13.28 -9.42 2.91
CA ALA A 213 14.66 -9.26 3.36
C ALA A 213 15.66 -9.87 2.36
N PHE A 214 16.45 -9.01 1.73
CA PHE A 214 17.48 -9.36 0.77
C PHE A 214 18.80 -9.60 1.49
N GLY A 215 19.13 -10.88 1.71
CA GLY A 215 20.39 -11.27 2.34
C GLY A 215 21.55 -11.24 1.33
N LYS A 216 22.64 -10.54 1.66
CA LYS A 216 23.88 -10.58 0.88
C LYS A 216 24.75 -11.75 1.34
N ASN A 217 25.01 -12.68 0.42
CA ASN A 217 25.92 -13.79 0.68
C ASN A 217 27.32 -13.39 0.17
N PRO A 218 28.36 -13.38 1.03
CA PRO A 218 29.71 -12.97 0.65
C PRO A 218 30.34 -13.85 -0.44
N ASP A 219 29.92 -15.11 -0.55
CA ASP A 219 30.40 -16.05 -1.57
C ASP A 219 29.65 -15.93 -2.91
N LYS A 220 28.60 -15.09 -2.97
CA LYS A 220 27.80 -14.87 -4.18
C LYS A 220 28.06 -13.49 -4.74
N LYS A 221 27.97 -13.36 -6.07
CA LYS A 221 27.92 -12.06 -6.73
C LYS A 221 26.80 -11.21 -6.15
N GLU A 222 27.03 -9.90 -6.10
CA GLU A 222 26.02 -8.91 -5.75
C GLU A 222 24.76 -9.06 -6.64
N ARG A 223 23.63 -8.56 -6.13
CA ARG A 223 22.37 -8.61 -6.88
C ARG A 223 22.47 -7.68 -8.09
N GLU A 224 22.65 -8.27 -9.26
CA GLU A 224 22.69 -7.57 -10.55
C GLU A 224 21.27 -7.33 -11.13
N TRP A 225 20.24 -7.96 -10.54
CA TRP A 225 18.87 -7.92 -11.05
C TRP A 225 17.98 -6.88 -10.35
N PRO A 226 17.13 -6.16 -11.09
CA PRO A 226 16.22 -5.17 -10.51
C PRO A 226 15.12 -5.84 -9.68
N VAL A 227 14.61 -5.12 -8.68
CA VAL A 227 13.44 -5.53 -7.91
C VAL A 227 12.18 -5.23 -8.72
N PRO A 228 11.25 -6.19 -8.89
CA PRO A 228 10.00 -5.96 -9.62
C PRO A 228 9.16 -4.81 -9.08
N LYS A 229 8.52 -4.04 -9.97
CA LYS A 229 7.71 -2.85 -9.60
C LYS A 229 6.50 -3.21 -8.73
N ILE A 230 5.98 -4.42 -8.86
CA ILE A 230 4.89 -4.90 -8.00
C ILE A 230 5.26 -4.90 -6.50
N LEU A 231 6.56 -4.87 -6.19
CA LEU A 231 7.07 -4.79 -4.81
C LEU A 231 7.35 -3.34 -4.35
N ASN A 232 6.85 -2.33 -5.06
CA ASN A 232 7.13 -0.92 -4.77
C ASN A 232 6.59 -0.45 -3.41
N TYR A 233 5.49 -1.07 -2.97
CA TYR A 233 4.76 -0.74 -1.74
C TYR A 233 5.01 -1.75 -0.61
N HIS A 234 6.00 -2.63 -0.76
CA HIS A 234 6.48 -3.53 0.29
C HIS A 234 7.69 -2.93 1.00
N GLN A 235 7.80 -3.22 2.30
CA GLN A 235 9.04 -2.95 3.02
C GLN A 235 10.10 -3.92 2.51
N LYS A 236 11.21 -3.36 2.07
CA LYS A 236 12.35 -4.09 1.52
C LYS A 236 13.56 -3.72 2.34
N GLU A 237 14.19 -4.72 2.92
CA GLU A 237 15.38 -4.56 3.73
C GLU A 237 16.55 -5.29 3.08
N GLU A 238 17.73 -4.69 3.12
CA GLU A 238 18.96 -5.40 2.79
C GLU A 238 19.74 -5.63 4.07
N TYR A 239 20.31 -6.83 4.21
CA TYR A 239 21.17 -7.11 5.35
C TYR A 239 22.42 -7.87 4.93
N ASN A 240 23.48 -7.61 5.68
CA ASN A 240 24.78 -8.27 5.59
C ASN A 240 25.00 -9.05 6.89
N GLY A 241 25.59 -10.25 6.81
CA GLY A 241 25.86 -11.07 7.99
C GLY A 241 24.70 -12.01 8.34
N LEU A 242 24.52 -12.29 9.64
CA LEU A 242 23.58 -13.31 10.10
C LEU A 242 22.14 -12.80 10.06
N LEU A 243 21.22 -13.70 9.68
CA LEU A 243 19.78 -13.41 9.70
C LEU A 243 19.28 -13.08 11.10
N THR A 244 19.86 -13.70 12.14
CA THR A 244 19.53 -13.45 13.55
C THR A 244 19.85 -12.02 13.99
N ASP A 245 20.96 -11.46 13.51
CA ASP A 245 21.36 -10.09 13.83
C ASP A 245 20.41 -9.10 13.16
N PHE A 246 20.06 -9.36 11.89
CA PHE A 246 19.06 -8.58 11.17
C PHE A 246 17.71 -8.61 11.88
N ILE A 247 17.21 -9.78 12.26
CA ILE A 247 15.93 -9.91 12.99
C ILE A 247 15.98 -9.15 14.30
N SER A 248 17.06 -9.27 15.07
CA SER A 248 17.24 -8.54 16.33
C SER A 248 17.20 -7.03 16.12
N SER A 249 17.74 -6.53 15.01
CA SER A 249 17.76 -5.10 14.68
C SER A 249 16.39 -4.48 14.37
N LEU A 250 15.38 -5.30 14.04
CA LEU A 250 14.02 -4.83 13.80
C LEU A 250 13.35 -4.34 15.10
N ALA A 251 13.77 -4.89 16.26
CA ALA A 251 13.27 -4.54 17.58
C ALA A 251 11.76 -4.82 17.80
N TYR A 252 11.20 -5.80 17.09
CA TYR A 252 9.85 -6.34 17.31
C TYR A 252 9.76 -7.81 16.92
N ASP A 253 8.73 -8.50 17.44
CA ASP A 253 8.49 -9.91 17.16
C ASP A 253 8.20 -10.15 15.67
N VAL A 254 8.88 -11.14 15.09
CA VAL A 254 8.67 -11.56 13.71
C VAL A 254 8.64 -13.07 13.57
N VAL A 255 8.09 -13.54 12.46
CA VAL A 255 8.17 -14.93 12.01
C VAL A 255 8.95 -14.98 10.71
N VAL A 256 10.01 -15.76 10.65
CA VAL A 256 10.76 -15.98 9.41
C VAL A 256 9.93 -16.84 8.47
N VAL A 257 9.75 -16.35 7.26
CA VAL A 257 9.07 -17.06 6.19
C VAL A 257 10.11 -17.59 5.22
N ARG A 258 10.04 -18.89 4.92
CA ARG A 258 10.89 -19.55 3.93
C ARG A 258 10.03 -20.23 2.87
N GLY A 259 10.45 -20.08 1.62
CA GLY A 259 9.79 -20.71 0.47
C GLY A 259 10.38 -22.10 0.21
N LEU A 260 9.54 -23.10 0.06
CA LEU A 260 9.95 -24.45 -0.34
C LEU A 260 9.39 -24.78 -1.72
N ARG A 261 10.21 -25.38 -2.59
CA ARG A 261 9.75 -25.89 -3.88
C ARG A 261 9.41 -27.38 -3.82
N ASN A 262 10.16 -28.16 -3.04
CA ASN A 262 9.99 -29.60 -2.92
C ASN A 262 10.63 -30.13 -1.63
N SER A 263 10.59 -31.45 -1.45
CA SER A 263 11.16 -32.14 -0.29
C SER A 263 12.68 -31.98 -0.15
N THR A 264 13.40 -31.80 -1.26
CA THR A 264 14.87 -31.63 -1.24
C THR A 264 15.26 -30.28 -0.66
N ASP A 265 14.54 -29.21 -1.05
CA ASP A 265 14.73 -27.88 -0.46
C ASP A 265 14.52 -27.92 1.06
N PHE A 266 13.49 -28.65 1.51
CA PHE A 266 13.19 -28.76 2.94
C PHE A 266 14.35 -29.38 3.73
N GLN A 267 15.00 -30.42 3.21
CA GLN A 267 16.14 -31.05 3.90
C GLN A 267 17.32 -30.09 4.06
N TYR A 268 17.65 -29.33 3.00
CA TYR A 268 18.70 -28.31 3.06
C TYR A 268 18.37 -27.23 4.09
N GLU A 269 17.14 -26.73 4.03
CA GLU A 269 16.64 -25.69 4.93
C GLU A 269 16.58 -26.14 6.39
N GLN A 270 16.17 -27.38 6.65
CA GLN A 270 16.09 -27.94 8.00
C GLN A 270 17.44 -27.89 8.73
N ASN A 271 18.54 -28.16 8.04
CA ASN A 271 19.88 -28.03 8.62
C ASN A 271 20.21 -26.58 8.98
N GLN A 272 19.87 -25.63 8.11
CA GLN A 272 20.08 -24.20 8.39
C GLN A 272 19.25 -23.72 9.58
N TYR A 273 18.03 -24.24 9.75
CA TYR A 273 17.19 -23.89 10.89
C TYR A 273 17.79 -24.29 12.22
N ARG A 274 18.56 -25.38 12.29
CA ARG A 274 19.23 -25.77 13.55
C ARG A 274 20.25 -24.74 14.00
N TYR A 275 21.11 -24.26 13.09
CA TYR A 275 22.04 -23.17 13.40
C TYR A 275 21.30 -21.89 13.82
N ILE A 276 20.24 -21.54 13.10
CA ILE A 276 19.46 -20.33 13.42
C ILE A 276 18.79 -20.46 14.79
N GLN A 277 18.25 -21.63 15.14
CA GLN A 277 17.64 -21.92 16.44
C GLN A 277 18.67 -21.96 17.58
N GLU A 278 19.89 -22.42 17.33
CA GLU A 278 20.97 -22.34 18.34
C GLU A 278 21.38 -20.89 18.62
N LEU A 279 21.45 -20.06 17.59
CA LEU A 279 21.79 -18.63 17.71
C LEU A 279 20.64 -17.78 18.27
N MET A 280 19.39 -18.16 18.00
CA MET A 280 18.19 -17.48 18.45
C MET A 280 17.09 -18.51 18.80
N PRO A 281 17.08 -19.05 20.02
CA PRO A 281 16.17 -20.13 20.42
C PRO A 281 14.68 -19.84 20.25
N ASP A 282 14.27 -18.58 20.43
CA ASP A 282 12.86 -18.16 20.35
C ASP A 282 12.41 -17.80 18.92
N ILE A 283 13.27 -18.02 17.92
CA ILE A 283 12.94 -17.68 16.54
C ILE A 283 11.80 -18.56 16.00
N LYS A 284 10.79 -17.90 15.46
CA LYS A 284 9.66 -18.56 14.79
C LYS A 284 9.98 -18.68 13.32
N ILE A 285 9.97 -19.89 12.78
CA ILE A 285 10.22 -20.16 11.35
C ILE A 285 9.03 -20.93 10.80
N ILE A 286 8.48 -20.48 9.68
CA ILE A 286 7.47 -21.21 8.91
C ILE A 286 7.93 -21.42 7.47
N ASN A 287 7.46 -22.52 6.90
CA ASN A 287 7.68 -22.88 5.51
C ASN A 287 6.39 -22.79 4.73
N ILE A 288 6.46 -22.16 3.55
CA ILE A 288 5.35 -22.05 2.62
C ILE A 288 5.78 -22.66 1.30
N PHE A 289 5.00 -23.62 0.80
CA PHE A 289 5.23 -24.19 -0.52
C PHE A 289 4.77 -23.23 -1.61
N CYS A 290 5.61 -23.02 -2.63
CA CYS A 290 5.17 -22.33 -3.84
C CYS A 290 4.13 -23.18 -4.58
N ASP A 291 3.42 -22.57 -5.54
CA ASP A 291 2.48 -23.31 -6.39
C ASP A 291 3.23 -24.29 -7.29
N LYS A 292 2.58 -25.44 -7.56
CA LYS A 292 3.16 -26.58 -8.30
C LYS A 292 3.76 -26.18 -9.64
N GLU A 293 3.12 -25.25 -10.35
CA GLU A 293 3.59 -24.73 -11.63
C GLU A 293 4.94 -23.99 -11.54
N TYR A 294 5.35 -23.53 -10.35
CA TYR A 294 6.60 -22.79 -10.14
C TYR A 294 7.71 -23.59 -9.44
N GLU A 295 7.48 -24.86 -9.08
CA GLU A 295 8.45 -25.69 -8.34
C GLU A 295 9.80 -25.86 -9.08
N HIS A 296 9.76 -25.87 -10.41
CA HIS A 296 10.95 -26.02 -11.25
C HIS A 296 11.76 -24.72 -11.39
N ILE A 297 11.21 -23.58 -10.96
CA ILE A 297 11.83 -22.26 -11.11
C ILE A 297 12.85 -22.05 -9.98
N SER A 298 14.06 -21.62 -10.33
CA SER A 298 15.06 -21.15 -9.39
C SER A 298 15.84 -19.99 -9.95
N SER A 299 16.30 -19.08 -9.09
CA SER A 299 17.20 -17.99 -9.51
C SER A 299 18.44 -18.50 -10.26
N SER A 300 19.03 -19.63 -9.83
CA SER A 300 20.17 -20.24 -10.53
C SER A 300 19.80 -20.77 -11.92
N GLY A 301 18.63 -21.41 -12.07
CA GLY A 301 18.11 -21.82 -13.37
C GLY A 301 17.84 -20.64 -14.29
N ILE A 302 17.25 -19.56 -13.77
CA ILE A 302 16.98 -18.32 -14.50
C ILE A 302 18.29 -17.69 -15.01
N ARG A 303 19.32 -17.55 -14.17
CA ARG A 303 20.64 -17.03 -14.61
C ARG A 303 21.31 -17.90 -15.67
N THR A 304 21.03 -19.21 -15.70
CA THR A 304 21.51 -20.08 -16.79
C THR A 304 20.72 -19.84 -18.08
N LEU A 305 19.38 -19.74 -18.00
CA LEU A 305 18.51 -19.46 -19.14
C LEU A 305 18.69 -18.06 -19.72
N GLU A 306 19.16 -17.11 -18.91
CA GLU A 306 19.50 -15.75 -19.33
C GLU A 306 20.50 -15.74 -20.47
N LYS A 307 21.55 -16.58 -20.37
CA LYS A 307 22.59 -16.75 -21.41
C LYS A 307 22.03 -17.16 -22.78
N PHE A 308 20.79 -17.65 -22.81
CA PHE A 308 20.07 -18.07 -24.01
C PHE A 308 18.82 -17.22 -24.30
N ASN A 309 18.61 -16.10 -23.60
CA ASN A 309 17.43 -15.24 -23.71
C ASN A 309 16.08 -15.94 -23.44
N LYS A 310 16.06 -17.05 -22.71
CA LYS A 310 14.85 -17.85 -22.41
C LYS A 310 14.32 -17.66 -20.99
N HIS A 311 14.71 -16.59 -20.31
CA HIS A 311 14.45 -16.38 -18.88
C HIS A 311 13.20 -15.54 -18.58
N LYS A 312 12.76 -14.69 -19.52
CA LYS A 312 11.74 -13.64 -19.29
C LYS A 312 10.41 -14.19 -18.75
N GLY A 313 9.95 -15.34 -19.24
CA GLY A 313 8.67 -15.95 -18.82
C GLY A 313 8.59 -16.37 -17.34
N TYR A 314 9.72 -16.41 -16.63
CA TYR A 314 9.79 -16.78 -15.21
C TYR A 314 9.86 -15.58 -14.26
N LEU A 315 10.08 -14.38 -14.80
CA LEU A 315 10.12 -13.13 -14.04
C LEU A 315 8.72 -12.52 -13.92
N LEU A 316 8.61 -11.57 -13.00
CA LEU A 316 7.46 -10.67 -12.92
C LEU A 316 7.71 -9.49 -13.88
N ASP A 317 6.64 -8.95 -14.44
CA ASP A 317 6.69 -7.79 -15.33
C ASP A 317 7.09 -6.49 -14.61
#